data_AF-A0A2W4SVB1-F1
#
_entry.id   AF-A0A2W4SVB1-F1
#
_cell.length_a   1.000
_cell.length_b   1.000
_cell.length_c   1.000
_cell.angle_alpha   90.00
_cell.angle_beta   90.00
_cell.angle_gamma   90.00
#
_symmetry.space_group_name_H-M   'P 1'
#
loop_
_entity.id
_entity.type
_entity.pdbx_description
1 polymer ?
#
loop_
_entity_poly.entity_id
_entity_poly.type
_entity_poly.pdbx_seq_one_letter_code
_entity_poly.pdbx_strand_id
1 'polypeptide(L)'
;AGLWHDTGFYSDLEEKYGAVFVWSMYTPFAGPQYIRELHDRPLHALASRICSMNEVLHLPPWMNEWMVSEAKRCGIDAAVMLVPPDNRLSQSGTRLTQLALEEAGVPTLMLSADMVDAQGWSHERMVEHVADFLRRNGLVR
;
A
#
# COMPACT_ATOMS: atom_id res chain seq x y z
N ALA A 1 -1.77 3.40 -0.87
CA ALA A 1 -2.74 4.50 -0.90
C ALA A 1 -4.03 4.04 -0.23
N GLY A 2 -4.81 4.97 0.33
CA GLY A 2 -6.13 4.65 0.91
C GLY A 2 -7.26 4.86 -0.11
N LEU A 3 -8.34 4.11 0.04
CA LEU A 3 -9.60 4.27 -0.68
C LEU A 3 -10.44 5.30 0.07
N TRP A 4 -10.50 6.53 -0.42
CA TRP A 4 -11.09 7.67 0.30
C TRP A 4 -12.60 7.80 0.08
N HIS A 5 -13.10 7.36 -1.08
CA HIS A 5 -14.53 7.48 -1.40
C HIS A 5 -15.40 6.39 -0.76
N ASP A 6 -14.80 5.31 -0.26
CA ASP A 6 -15.50 4.19 0.38
C ASP A 6 -14.70 3.70 1.59
N THR A 7 -14.83 4.41 2.72
CA THR A 7 -14.21 3.99 3.98
C THR A 7 -14.92 2.78 4.60
N GLY A 8 -16.20 2.57 4.27
CA GLY A 8 -16.98 1.42 4.74
C GLY A 8 -16.39 0.09 4.28
N PHE A 9 -15.71 0.08 3.12
CA PHE A 9 -14.97 -1.09 2.63
C PHE A 9 -14.05 -1.72 3.69
N TYR A 10 -13.33 -0.90 4.46
CA TYR A 10 -12.42 -1.38 5.50
C TYR A 10 -13.17 -1.96 6.69
N SER A 11 -14.22 -1.26 7.14
CA SER A 11 -15.05 -1.71 8.27
C SER A 11 -15.78 -3.01 7.96
N ASP A 12 -16.30 -3.18 6.75
CA ASP A 12 -17.00 -4.40 6.35
C ASP A 12 -16.08 -5.62 6.34
N LEU A 13 -14.82 -5.46 5.90
CA LEU A 13 -13.83 -6.53 5.93
C LEU A 13 -13.42 -6.91 7.35
N GLU A 14 -13.31 -5.91 8.24
CA GLU A 14 -13.05 -6.12 9.66
C GLU A 14 -14.23 -6.84 10.35
N GLU A 15 -15.45 -6.35 10.18
CA GLU A 15 -16.64 -6.88 10.85
C GLU A 15 -17.00 -8.30 10.38
N LYS A 16 -16.91 -8.56 9.08
CA LYS A 16 -17.32 -9.85 8.49
C LYS A 16 -16.25 -10.93 8.58
N TYR A 17 -14.97 -10.55 8.49
CA TYR A 17 -13.87 -11.51 8.34
C TYR A 17 -12.73 -11.31 9.34
N GLY A 18 -12.78 -10.30 10.22
CA GLY A 18 -11.70 -9.97 11.14
C GLY A 18 -10.45 -9.43 10.43
N ALA A 19 -10.56 -9.02 9.17
CA ALA A 19 -9.43 -8.54 8.38
C ALA A 19 -9.16 -7.06 8.66
N VAL A 20 -8.04 -6.76 9.34
CA VAL A 20 -7.67 -5.40 9.76
C VAL A 20 -6.55 -4.84 8.89
N PHE A 21 -6.72 -3.61 8.40
CA PHE A 21 -5.70 -2.91 7.62
C PHE A 21 -4.73 -2.17 8.54
N VAL A 22 -3.66 -2.87 8.94
CA VAL A 22 -2.69 -2.37 9.94
C VAL A 22 -1.58 -1.48 9.36
N TRP A 23 -1.52 -1.32 8.04
CA TRP A 23 -0.50 -0.53 7.37
C TRP A 23 -1.09 0.39 6.30
N SER A 24 -0.64 1.64 6.30
CA SER A 24 -0.92 2.63 5.27
C SER A 24 0.32 3.49 5.06
N MET A 25 0.66 3.77 3.80
CA MET A 25 1.89 4.49 3.42
C MET A 25 2.09 5.83 4.15
N TYR A 26 1.01 6.49 4.58
CA TYR A 26 1.08 7.80 5.23
C TYR A 26 1.83 7.77 6.56
N THR A 27 1.70 6.68 7.33
CA THR A 27 2.31 6.55 8.67
C THR A 27 3.83 6.39 8.62
N PRO A 28 4.41 5.39 7.93
CA PRO A 28 5.86 5.25 7.84
C PRO A 28 6.51 6.35 7.02
N PHE A 29 5.75 7.00 6.12
CA PHE A 29 6.23 8.16 5.40
C PHE A 29 6.33 9.40 6.31
N ALA A 30 5.28 9.78 7.03
CA ALA A 30 5.30 10.98 7.87
C ALA A 30 6.21 10.86 9.12
N GLY A 31 6.53 9.64 9.54
CA GLY A 31 7.42 9.38 10.68
C GLY A 31 8.89 9.28 10.28
N PRO A 32 9.47 8.06 10.20
CA PRO A 32 10.90 7.86 9.99
C PRO A 32 11.51 8.62 8.80
N GLN A 33 10.78 8.75 7.68
CA GLN A 33 11.33 9.37 6.48
C GLN A 33 11.55 10.89 6.61
N TYR A 34 10.99 11.57 7.62
CA TYR A 34 11.21 13.01 7.86
C TYR A 34 12.38 13.32 8.80
N ILE A 35 12.90 12.33 9.53
CA ILE A 35 13.97 12.54 10.51
C ILE A 35 15.29 12.80 9.78
N ARG A 36 15.94 13.93 10.07
CA ARG A 36 17.24 14.34 9.47
C ARG A 36 18.09 15.05 10.51
N GLU A 37 19.34 14.62 10.63
CA GLU A 37 20.37 15.35 11.36
C GLU A 37 20.72 16.64 10.62
N LEU A 38 20.80 17.76 11.33
CA LEU A 38 20.94 19.08 10.70
C LEU A 38 22.35 19.33 10.16
N HIS A 39 23.39 18.82 10.82
CA HIS A 39 24.80 19.02 10.47
C HIS A 39 25.15 20.49 10.10
N ASP A 40 24.62 21.46 10.84
CA ASP A 40 24.73 22.92 10.57
C ASP A 40 24.25 23.37 9.16
N ARG A 41 23.48 22.52 8.48
CA ARG A 41 22.94 22.74 7.12
C ARG A 41 21.42 22.53 7.12
N PRO A 42 20.65 23.36 7.84
CA PRO A 42 19.22 23.13 8.02
C PRO A 42 18.42 23.07 6.71
N LEU A 43 18.78 23.89 5.71
CA LEU A 43 18.13 23.85 4.39
C LEU A 43 18.47 22.57 3.60
N HIS A 44 19.67 22.00 3.77
CA HIS A 44 20.02 20.74 3.13
C HIS A 44 19.30 19.58 3.81
N ALA A 45 19.24 19.58 5.14
CA ALA A 45 18.45 18.62 5.90
C ALA A 45 16.98 18.67 5.46
N LEU A 46 16.39 19.87 5.32
CA LEU A 46 15.03 20.04 4.82
C LEU A 46 14.86 19.50 3.39
N ALA A 47 15.73 19.88 2.45
CA ALA A 47 15.66 19.43 1.06
C ALA A 47 15.77 17.89 0.97
N SER A 48 16.66 17.28 1.75
CA SER A 48 16.86 15.82 1.76
C SER A 48 15.64 15.00 2.19
N ARG A 49 14.60 15.64 2.76
CA ARG A 49 13.32 14.96 3.08
C ARG A 49 12.52 14.63 1.83
N ILE A 50 12.65 15.46 0.79
CA ILE A 50 11.83 15.36 -0.43
C ILE A 50 12.63 14.87 -1.63
N CYS A 51 13.96 15.02 -1.62
CA CYS A 51 14.81 14.69 -2.77
C CYS A 51 14.69 13.23 -3.26
N SER A 52 14.42 12.28 -2.36
CA SER A 52 14.30 10.85 -2.70
C SER A 52 12.85 10.33 -2.64
N MET A 53 11.88 11.23 -2.48
CA MET A 53 10.50 10.84 -2.20
C MET A 53 9.88 10.10 -3.39
N ASN A 54 10.15 10.57 -4.61
CA ASN A 54 9.60 9.93 -5.81
C ASN A 54 10.12 8.49 -5.96
N GLU A 55 11.41 8.31 -5.75
CA GLU A 55 12.09 7.02 -5.84
C GLU A 55 11.50 6.03 -4.84
N VAL A 56 11.38 6.43 -3.56
CA VAL A 56 10.83 5.58 -2.50
C VAL A 56 9.36 5.24 -2.74
N LEU A 57 8.58 6.16 -3.31
CA LEU A 57 7.14 5.96 -3.48
C LEU A 57 6.75 5.22 -4.75
N HIS A 58 7.58 5.25 -5.80
CA HIS A 58 7.17 4.83 -7.14
C HIS A 58 8.18 4.00 -7.90
N LEU A 59 9.48 4.05 -7.55
CA LEU A 59 10.52 3.47 -8.39
C LEU A 59 11.22 2.30 -7.71
N PRO A 60 11.36 1.17 -8.42
CA PRO A 60 12.31 0.13 -8.04
C PRO A 60 13.76 0.64 -8.08
N PRO A 61 14.66 0.09 -7.24
CA PRO A 61 14.40 -0.94 -6.23
C PRO A 61 13.82 -0.39 -4.91
N TRP A 62 13.72 0.92 -4.74
CA TRP A 62 13.38 1.52 -3.45
C TRP A 62 11.96 1.20 -2.98
N MET A 63 10.96 1.36 -3.85
CA MET A 63 9.57 1.11 -3.47
C MET A 63 9.35 -0.35 -3.04
N ASN A 64 9.79 -1.32 -3.85
CA ASN A 64 9.55 -2.73 -3.59
C ASN A 64 10.30 -3.23 -2.34
N GLU A 65 11.57 -2.87 -2.16
CA GLU A 65 12.32 -3.25 -0.96
C GLU A 65 11.75 -2.62 0.31
N TRP A 66 11.29 -1.36 0.22
CA TRP A 66 10.63 -0.70 1.34
C TRP A 66 9.33 -1.41 1.71
N MET A 67 8.49 -1.77 0.75
CA MET A 67 7.24 -2.51 1.03
C MET A 67 7.50 -3.88 1.63
N VAL A 68 8.52 -4.62 1.15
CA VAL A 68 8.91 -5.91 1.74
C VAL A 68 9.40 -5.74 3.18
N SER A 69 10.20 -4.71 3.45
CA SER A 69 10.66 -4.38 4.81
C SER A 69 9.47 -4.04 5.72
N GLU A 70 8.52 -3.25 5.25
CA GLU A 70 7.34 -2.86 6.02
C GLU A 70 6.42 -4.05 6.28
N ALA A 71 6.21 -4.92 5.29
CA ALA A 71 5.44 -6.14 5.45
C ALA A 71 6.00 -7.05 6.55
N LYS A 72 7.32 -7.24 6.56
CA LYS A 72 8.02 -8.01 7.61
C LYS A 72 7.91 -7.33 8.99
N ARG A 73 8.14 -6.02 9.05
CA ARG A 73 8.13 -5.24 10.30
C ARG A 73 6.75 -5.23 10.96
N CYS A 74 5.68 -5.18 10.16
CA CYS A 74 4.31 -5.10 10.64
C CYS A 74 3.61 -6.47 10.73
N GLY A 75 4.25 -7.57 10.32
CA GLY A 75 3.64 -8.89 10.31
C GLY A 75 2.44 -8.98 9.36
N ILE A 76 2.59 -8.45 8.14
CA ILE A 76 1.50 -8.42 7.15
C ILE A 76 1.28 -9.81 6.56
N ASP A 77 0.05 -10.34 6.72
CA ASP A 77 -0.36 -11.63 6.17
C ASP A 77 -0.73 -11.57 4.69
N ALA A 78 -1.18 -10.42 4.19
CA ALA A 78 -1.52 -10.18 2.79
C ALA A 78 -1.53 -8.68 2.44
N ALA A 79 -1.28 -8.34 1.18
CA ALA A 79 -1.30 -6.97 0.70
C ALA A 79 -2.37 -6.72 -0.37
N VAL A 80 -3.25 -5.76 -0.12
CA VAL A 80 -4.19 -5.24 -1.13
C VAL A 80 -3.60 -3.98 -1.75
N MET A 81 -3.38 -4.01 -3.06
CA MET A 81 -2.69 -2.98 -3.82
C MET A 81 -3.67 -2.28 -4.75
N LEU A 82 -3.96 -1.00 -4.48
CA LEU A 82 -4.82 -0.18 -5.32
C LEU A 82 -4.03 0.31 -6.56
N VAL A 83 -4.56 0.05 -7.75
CA VAL A 83 -3.97 0.41 -9.05
C VAL A 83 -4.98 1.29 -9.80
N PRO A 84 -4.76 2.61 -9.87
CA PRO A 84 -5.63 3.47 -10.66
C PRO A 84 -5.47 3.16 -12.15
N PRO A 85 -6.57 2.98 -12.91
CA PRO A 85 -6.49 2.58 -14.31
C PRO A 85 -5.72 3.59 -15.18
N ASP A 86 -5.82 4.89 -14.87
CA ASP A 86 -5.20 5.95 -15.68
C ASP A 86 -3.79 6.36 -15.23
N ASN A 87 -3.28 5.80 -14.12
CA ASN A 87 -1.93 6.15 -13.62
C ASN A 87 -0.86 5.18 -14.15
N ARG A 88 -0.41 5.42 -15.39
CA ARG A 88 0.59 4.55 -16.05
C ARG A 88 1.97 4.55 -15.37
N LEU A 89 2.36 5.65 -14.74
CA LEU A 89 3.67 5.78 -14.11
C LEU A 89 3.79 4.87 -12.88
N SER A 90 2.75 4.81 -12.04
CA SER A 90 2.76 3.96 -10.85
C SER A 90 2.58 2.48 -11.15
N GLN A 91 1.95 2.10 -12.28
CA GLN A 91 1.65 0.70 -12.61
C GLN A 91 2.89 -0.20 -12.66
N SER A 92 4.00 0.28 -13.22
CA SER A 92 5.24 -0.52 -13.30
C SER A 92 5.88 -0.74 -11.93
N GLY A 93 5.98 0.30 -11.10
CA GLY A 93 6.46 0.21 -9.73
C GLY A 93 5.56 -0.67 -8.84
N THR A 94 4.25 -0.52 -8.97
CA THR A 94 3.26 -1.36 -8.27
C THR A 94 3.40 -2.82 -8.66
N ARG A 95 3.58 -3.13 -9.97
CA ARG A 95 3.76 -4.50 -10.42
C ARG A 95 5.06 -5.13 -9.91
N LEU A 96 6.17 -4.39 -9.89
CA LEU A 96 7.43 -4.91 -9.35
C LEU A 96 7.38 -5.07 -7.83
N THR A 97 6.65 -4.20 -7.15
CA THR A 97 6.35 -4.34 -5.72
C THR A 97 5.50 -5.58 -5.44
N GLN A 98 4.50 -5.85 -6.27
CA GLN A 98 3.68 -7.06 -6.18
C GLN A 98 4.57 -8.32 -6.21
N LEU A 99 5.45 -8.41 -7.20
CA LEU A 99 6.36 -9.54 -7.37
C LEU A 99 7.30 -9.70 -6.17
N ALA A 100 7.86 -8.60 -5.65
CA ALA A 100 8.76 -8.66 -4.50
C ALA A 100 8.04 -9.09 -3.20
N LEU A 101 6.79 -8.65 -2.99
CA LEU A 101 5.98 -9.09 -1.85
C LEU A 101 5.65 -10.57 -1.94
N GLU A 102 5.24 -11.06 -3.13
CA GLU A 102 4.96 -12.47 -3.37
C GLU A 102 6.21 -13.34 -3.17
N GLU A 103 7.37 -12.90 -3.66
CA GLU A 103 8.66 -13.57 -3.44
C GLU A 103 9.03 -13.61 -1.95
N ALA A 104 8.67 -12.56 -1.19
CA ALA A 104 8.85 -12.51 0.26
C ALA A 104 7.80 -13.32 1.05
N GLY A 105 6.88 -14.01 0.38
CA GLY A 105 5.84 -14.86 0.99
C GLY A 105 4.57 -14.12 1.41
N VAL A 106 4.37 -12.88 0.96
CA VAL A 106 3.16 -12.09 1.23
C VAL A 106 2.24 -12.15 0.01
N PRO A 107 1.12 -12.87 0.06
CA PRO A 107 0.16 -12.90 -1.05
C PRO A 107 -0.40 -11.51 -1.31
N THR A 108 -0.63 -11.20 -2.59
CA THR A 108 -1.11 -9.88 -2.99
C THR A 108 -2.36 -9.92 -3.85
N LEU A 109 -3.15 -8.85 -3.77
CA LEU A 109 -4.32 -8.61 -4.62
C LEU A 109 -4.25 -7.20 -5.21
N MET A 110 -4.17 -7.09 -6.53
CA MET A 110 -4.28 -5.79 -7.20
C MET A 110 -5.76 -5.46 -7.48
N LEU A 111 -6.22 -4.30 -7.01
CA LEU A 111 -7.55 -3.78 -7.28
C LEU A 111 -7.46 -2.61 -8.26
N SER A 112 -8.17 -2.71 -9.38
CA SER A 112 -8.34 -1.59 -10.31
C SER A 112 -9.35 -0.61 -9.73
N ALA A 113 -8.89 0.43 -9.05
CA ALA A 113 -9.73 1.40 -8.37
C ALA A 113 -9.07 2.79 -8.32
N ASP A 114 -9.88 3.83 -8.51
CA ASP A 114 -9.48 5.18 -8.17
C ASP A 114 -9.68 5.43 -6.67
N MET A 115 -8.80 6.23 -6.08
CA MET A 115 -8.83 6.48 -4.64
C MET A 115 -9.97 7.41 -4.25
N VAL A 116 -10.39 8.30 -5.14
CA VAL A 116 -11.34 9.40 -4.87
C VAL A 116 -12.56 9.38 -5.78
N ASP A 117 -12.51 8.70 -6.92
CA ASP A 117 -13.65 8.52 -7.82
C ASP A 117 -14.30 7.14 -7.62
N ALA A 118 -15.61 7.16 -7.35
CA ALA A 118 -16.43 5.97 -7.18
C ALA A 118 -17.01 5.43 -8.52
N GLN A 119 -16.72 6.09 -9.65
CA GLN A 119 -17.26 5.67 -10.94
C GLN A 119 -16.84 4.23 -11.26
N GLY A 120 -17.84 3.35 -11.41
CA GLY A 120 -17.62 1.92 -11.68
C GLY A 120 -17.24 1.08 -10.45
N TRP A 121 -17.18 1.69 -9.26
CA TRP A 121 -16.98 1.00 -7.99
C TRP A 121 -18.29 0.35 -7.50
N SER A 122 -18.21 -0.87 -6.99
CA SER A 122 -19.32 -1.54 -6.30
C SER A 122 -18.78 -2.10 -4.99
N HIS A 123 -19.22 -1.49 -3.90
CA HIS A 123 -18.79 -1.83 -2.55
C HIS A 123 -18.94 -3.34 -2.26
N GLU A 124 -20.13 -3.90 -2.45
CA GLU A 124 -20.41 -5.30 -2.10
C GLU A 124 -19.55 -6.26 -2.93
N ARG A 125 -19.38 -5.96 -4.22
CA ARG A 125 -18.56 -6.79 -5.12
C ARG A 125 -17.09 -6.76 -4.73
N MET A 126 -16.59 -5.61 -4.28
CA MET A 126 -15.18 -5.45 -3.92
C MET A 126 -14.86 -6.07 -2.56
N VAL A 127 -15.77 -5.95 -1.58
CA VAL A 127 -15.66 -6.68 -0.31
C VAL A 127 -15.61 -8.19 -0.55
N GLU A 128 -16.53 -8.74 -1.35
CA GLU A 128 -16.52 -10.17 -1.66
C GLU A 128 -15.27 -10.60 -2.45
N HIS A 129 -14.78 -9.74 -3.36
CA HIS A 129 -13.57 -10.03 -4.12
C HIS A 129 -12.32 -10.14 -3.22
N VAL A 130 -12.19 -9.27 -2.23
CA VAL A 130 -11.12 -9.37 -1.23
C VAL A 130 -11.34 -10.58 -0.32
N ALA A 131 -12.57 -10.86 0.10
CA ALA A 131 -12.88 -12.05 0.90
C ALA A 131 -12.49 -13.35 0.18
N ASP A 132 -12.81 -13.48 -1.11
CA ASP A 132 -12.41 -14.62 -1.95
C ASP A 132 -10.89 -14.76 -2.06
N PHE A 133 -10.17 -13.65 -2.14
CA PHE A 133 -8.71 -13.66 -2.11
C PHE A 133 -8.18 -14.15 -0.76
N LEU A 134 -8.73 -13.68 0.35
CA LEU A 134 -8.32 -14.10 1.69
C LEU A 134 -8.61 -15.60 1.92
N ARG A 135 -9.79 -16.10 1.51
CA ARG A 135 -10.16 -17.53 1.61
C ARG A 135 -9.20 -18.42 0.82
N ARG A 136 -8.88 -18.04 -0.42
CA ARG A 136 -7.96 -18.80 -1.28
C ARG A 136 -6.54 -18.89 -0.70
N ASN A 137 -6.14 -17.92 0.12
CA ASN A 137 -4.87 -17.93 0.84
C ASN A 137 -4.97 -18.52 2.26
N GLY A 138 -6.13 -19.05 2.65
CA GLY A 138 -6.32 -19.66 3.97
C GLY A 138 -6.30 -18.68 5.14
N LEU A 139 -6.52 -17.39 4.89
CA LEU A 139 -6.46 -16.33 5.90
C LEU A 139 -7.78 -16.11 6.62
N VAL A 140 -8.90 -16.48 6.00
CA VAL A 140 -10.25 -16.39 6.57
C VAL A 140 -11.04 -17.66 6.23
N ARG A 141 -12.05 -17.97 7.05
CA ARG A 141 -12.94 -19.13 6.85
C ARG A 141 -14.11 -18.81 5.94
#